data_AF-A0A536EEB6-F1
#
_entry.id   AF-A0A536EEB6-F1
#
_cell.length_a   1.000
_cell.length_b   1.000
_cell.length_c   1.000
_cell.angle_alpha   90.00
_cell.angle_beta   90.00
_cell.angle_gamma   90.00
#
_symmetry.space_group_name_H-M   'P 1'
#
loop_
_entity.id
_entity.type
_entity.pdbx_description
1 polymer ?
#
loop_
_entity_poly.entity_id
_entity_poly.type
_entity_poly.pdbx_seq_one_letter_code
_entity_poly.pdbx_strand_id
1 'polypeptide(L)'
;MRFPSPTLNLRAAALVAAIAVVSALGNQVGVAADSSMSIAVMGQQDATWAGAPLGTSASESVGSAGCAITAVTMMLRYYGMNTDPGAFNAWLTANGGYAYDDQLIWAAVTSYTGGRVAFSGWLGPDINLIKAELDAGRPVVAEVQLGSNQHFVLITGWTTEEGLFMNDPWFADGGRFDSRYGDPNTGIVSIRTFMPVDPGAATGHGRLSWLANAVAAVHLSQ
;
A
#
# COMPACT_ATOMS: atom_id res chain seq x y z
N MET A 1 -44.03 -52.40 67.80
CA MET A 1 -44.93 -52.03 66.68
C MET A 1 -44.37 -52.61 65.38
N ARG A 2 -45.25 -53.08 64.50
CA ARG A 2 -45.02 -53.91 63.29
C ARG A 2 -44.16 -53.24 62.19
N PHE A 3 -43.43 -54.11 61.46
CA PHE A 3 -42.86 -54.12 60.09
C PHE A 3 -43.45 -53.12 59.04
N PRO A 4 -42.78 -52.80 57.90
CA PRO A 4 -41.95 -53.73 57.10
C PRO A 4 -40.72 -53.17 56.35
N SER A 5 -39.90 -54.11 55.86
CA SER A 5 -38.95 -53.92 54.74
C SER A 5 -39.68 -53.87 53.40
N PRO A 6 -39.07 -53.24 52.38
CA PRO A 6 -38.85 -53.99 51.15
C PRO A 6 -37.44 -53.84 50.59
N THR A 7 -36.92 -54.96 50.10
CA THR A 7 -35.79 -55.09 49.16
C THR A 7 -36.08 -54.34 47.85
N LEU A 8 -35.10 -53.70 47.24
CA LEU A 8 -35.07 -53.51 45.78
C LEU A 8 -33.62 -53.37 45.25
N ASN A 9 -33.14 -54.47 44.69
CA ASN A 9 -32.33 -54.66 43.47
C ASN A 9 -31.17 -53.71 43.12
N LEU A 10 -29.97 -54.31 43.08
CA LEU A 10 -28.82 -53.89 42.28
C LEU A 10 -29.22 -53.60 40.82
N ARG A 11 -28.79 -52.45 40.29
CA ARG A 11 -28.26 -52.37 38.92
C ARG A 11 -27.02 -51.50 38.92
N ALA A 12 -25.89 -52.14 38.66
CA ALA A 12 -24.65 -51.50 38.25
C ALA A 12 -24.90 -50.74 36.94
N ALA A 13 -24.48 -49.48 36.89
CA ALA A 13 -24.23 -48.77 35.65
C ALA A 13 -22.88 -48.06 35.81
N ALA A 14 -21.84 -48.71 35.28
CA ALA A 14 -20.56 -48.06 35.04
C ALA A 14 -20.77 -47.02 33.94
N LEU A 15 -20.58 -45.74 34.24
CA LEU A 15 -20.41 -44.71 33.21
C LEU A 15 -18.92 -44.40 33.09
N VAL A 16 -18.32 -44.98 32.07
CA VAL A 16 -17.03 -44.56 31.52
C VAL A 16 -17.28 -43.23 30.80
N ALA A 17 -16.84 -42.12 31.38
CA ALA A 17 -16.75 -40.86 30.65
C ALA A 17 -15.44 -40.87 29.86
N ALA A 18 -15.55 -41.22 28.58
CA ALA A 18 -14.45 -41.16 27.62
C ALA A 18 -13.98 -39.70 27.46
N ILE A 19 -12.67 -39.49 27.57
CA ILE A 19 -12.00 -38.24 27.22
C ILE A 19 -12.07 -38.12 25.69
N ALA A 20 -12.91 -37.22 25.18
CA ALA A 20 -12.87 -36.83 23.78
C ALA A 20 -11.76 -35.79 23.58
N VAL A 21 -10.58 -36.23 23.15
CA VAL A 21 -9.58 -35.33 22.56
C VAL A 21 -10.05 -35.00 21.15
N VAL A 22 -10.69 -33.83 20.99
CA VAL A 22 -10.98 -33.29 19.66
C VAL A 22 -9.66 -32.78 19.10
N SER A 23 -9.04 -33.58 18.24
CA SER A 23 -7.93 -33.13 17.40
C SER A 23 -8.55 -32.29 16.28
N ALA A 24 -8.60 -30.97 16.46
CA ALA A 24 -8.96 -30.07 15.38
C ALA A 24 -7.81 -30.08 14.35
N LEU A 25 -7.94 -30.89 13.31
CA LEU A 25 -7.21 -30.70 12.06
C LEU A 25 -7.77 -29.44 11.41
N GLY A 26 -7.29 -28.29 11.89
CA GLY A 26 -7.46 -27.03 11.18
C GLY A 26 -6.66 -27.14 9.89
N ASN A 27 -7.34 -27.35 8.77
CA ASN A 27 -6.79 -27.00 7.47
C ASN A 27 -6.44 -25.51 7.56
N GLN A 28 -5.15 -25.21 7.71
CA GLN A 28 -4.61 -23.90 7.39
C GLN A 28 -4.79 -23.76 5.87
N VAL A 29 -5.97 -23.29 5.45
CA VAL A 29 -6.12 -22.65 4.16
C VAL A 29 -5.22 -21.44 4.29
N GLY A 30 -4.03 -21.51 3.68
CA GLY A 30 -3.15 -20.36 3.56
C GLY A 30 -3.99 -19.26 2.91
N VAL A 31 -4.37 -18.27 3.69
CA VAL A 31 -4.94 -17.04 3.16
C VAL A 31 -3.85 -16.49 2.27
N ALA A 32 -4.07 -16.52 0.96
CA ALA A 32 -3.20 -15.80 0.04
C ALA A 32 -3.10 -14.37 0.58
N ALA A 33 -1.87 -13.93 0.87
CA ALA A 33 -1.65 -12.57 1.33
C ALA A 33 -1.91 -11.67 0.11
N ASP A 34 -3.13 -11.14 0.07
CA ASP A 34 -3.65 -10.32 -1.00
C ASP A 34 -3.97 -8.95 -0.40
N SER A 35 -3.27 -7.93 -0.88
CA SER A 35 -3.41 -6.55 -0.41
C SER A 35 -3.61 -5.67 -1.62
N SER A 36 -4.80 -5.08 -1.77
CA SER A 36 -5.08 -4.15 -2.87
C SER A 36 -5.87 -2.93 -2.41
N MET A 37 -5.55 -1.79 -3.01
CA MET A 37 -6.22 -0.52 -2.75
C MET A 37 -6.99 -0.08 -3.98
N SER A 38 -8.26 0.29 -3.80
CA SER A 38 -9.05 0.91 -4.85
C SER A 38 -8.65 2.38 -4.99
N ILE A 39 -7.74 2.66 -5.92
CA ILE A 39 -7.25 4.01 -6.21
C ILE A 39 -7.71 4.37 -7.63
N ALA A 40 -8.43 5.48 -7.76
CA ALA A 40 -8.88 5.96 -9.06
C ALA A 40 -7.68 6.32 -9.95
N VAL A 41 -7.70 5.85 -11.20
CA VAL A 41 -6.65 6.12 -12.16
C VAL A 41 -6.72 7.57 -12.64
N MET A 42 -5.56 8.16 -12.91
CA MET A 42 -5.41 9.46 -13.55
C MET A 42 -4.42 9.37 -14.69
N GLY A 43 -4.77 9.93 -15.84
CA GLY A 43 -3.86 10.07 -16.97
C GLY A 43 -3.11 11.39 -16.91
N GLN A 44 -1.80 11.38 -17.13
CA GLN A 44 -1.03 12.63 -17.25
C GLN A 44 -1.43 13.43 -18.50
N GLN A 45 -2.02 12.75 -19.50
CA GLN A 45 -2.49 13.29 -20.77
C GLN A 45 -3.94 13.80 -20.75
N ASP A 46 -4.60 13.87 -19.59
CA ASP A 46 -5.94 14.46 -19.47
C ASP A 46 -5.92 15.93 -19.95
N ALA A 47 -6.88 16.28 -20.81
CA ALA A 47 -6.95 17.61 -21.43
C ALA A 47 -7.03 18.77 -20.43
N THR A 48 -7.47 18.51 -19.19
CA THR A 48 -7.59 19.51 -18.12
C THR A 48 -6.23 20.07 -17.69
N TRP A 49 -5.16 19.26 -17.72
CA TRP A 49 -3.82 19.66 -17.26
C TRP A 49 -2.69 19.36 -18.23
N ALA A 50 -2.88 18.47 -19.22
CA ALA A 50 -1.82 18.00 -20.09
C ALA A 50 -1.07 19.10 -20.86
N GLY A 51 -1.75 20.22 -21.13
CA GLY A 51 -1.17 21.37 -21.83
C GLY A 51 -0.35 22.32 -20.94
N ALA A 52 -0.38 22.17 -19.62
CA ALA A 52 0.38 23.03 -18.71
C ALA A 52 1.87 22.66 -18.77
N PRO A 53 2.79 23.66 -18.80
CA PRO A 53 4.22 23.40 -18.64
C PRO A 53 4.49 22.60 -17.36
N LEU A 54 5.37 21.61 -17.43
CA LEU A 54 5.82 20.89 -16.23
C LEU A 54 6.86 21.76 -15.53
N GLY A 55 6.60 22.15 -14.29
CA GLY A 55 7.51 23.04 -13.58
C GLY A 55 7.67 24.38 -14.31
N THR A 56 8.91 24.70 -14.68
CA THR A 56 9.27 25.88 -15.48
C THR A 56 9.75 25.54 -16.89
N SER A 57 9.56 24.28 -17.31
CA SER A 57 10.03 23.78 -18.59
C SER A 57 9.51 24.61 -19.76
N ALA A 58 10.39 24.84 -20.75
CA ALA A 58 10.01 25.47 -22.02
C ALA A 58 9.52 24.44 -23.06
N SER A 59 9.79 23.15 -22.86
CA SER A 59 9.50 22.08 -23.83
C SER A 59 8.61 20.99 -23.28
N GLU A 60 8.68 20.70 -21.97
CA GLU A 60 7.88 19.66 -21.34
C GLU A 60 6.59 20.19 -20.75
N SER A 61 5.55 19.36 -20.84
CA SER A 61 4.24 19.60 -20.23
C SER A 61 3.89 18.47 -19.26
N VAL A 62 2.85 18.67 -18.46
CA VAL A 62 2.30 17.57 -17.63
C VAL A 62 1.94 16.37 -18.51
N GLY A 63 1.43 16.60 -19.72
CA GLY A 63 1.11 15.55 -20.68
C GLY A 63 2.32 14.77 -21.18
N SER A 64 3.44 15.43 -21.45
CA SER A 64 4.64 14.77 -22.01
C SER A 64 5.50 14.08 -20.95
N ALA A 65 5.62 14.67 -19.75
CA ALA A 65 6.59 14.22 -18.73
C ALA A 65 6.04 14.18 -17.29
N GLY A 66 4.74 14.35 -17.07
CA GLY A 66 4.12 14.45 -15.74
C GLY A 66 3.84 13.13 -15.02
N CYS A 67 4.51 12.02 -15.37
CA CYS A 67 4.21 10.70 -14.80
C CYS A 67 4.40 10.66 -13.26
N ALA A 68 5.50 11.21 -12.76
CA ALA A 68 5.80 11.23 -11.32
C ALA A 68 4.73 11.99 -10.51
N ILE A 69 4.39 13.21 -10.94
CA ILE A 69 3.40 14.03 -10.22
C ILE A 69 2.00 13.45 -10.32
N THR A 70 1.66 12.76 -11.41
CA THR A 70 0.36 12.10 -11.58
C THR A 70 0.26 10.86 -10.69
N ALA A 71 1.31 10.04 -10.61
CA ALA A 71 1.38 8.91 -9.68
C ALA A 71 1.25 9.35 -8.22
N VAL A 72 1.96 10.42 -7.83
CA VAL A 72 1.84 11.03 -6.49
C VAL A 72 0.43 11.56 -6.25
N THR A 73 -0.19 12.22 -7.22
CA THR A 73 -1.55 12.75 -7.08
C THR A 73 -2.58 11.64 -6.81
N MET A 74 -2.46 10.50 -7.49
CA MET A 74 -3.30 9.32 -7.22
C MET A 74 -3.16 8.85 -5.76
N MET A 75 -1.92 8.74 -5.27
CA MET A 75 -1.65 8.43 -3.85
C MET A 75 -2.22 9.48 -2.90
N LEU A 76 -2.04 10.77 -3.19
CA LEU A 76 -2.54 11.85 -2.34
C LEU A 76 -4.07 11.82 -2.23
N ARG A 77 -4.78 11.53 -3.32
CA ARG A 77 -6.23 11.34 -3.30
C ARG A 77 -6.66 10.11 -2.50
N TYR A 78 -5.90 9.02 -2.59
CA TYR A 78 -6.12 7.86 -1.72
C TYR A 78 -6.01 8.22 -0.23
N TYR A 79 -5.08 9.12 0.14
CA TYR A 79 -4.98 9.68 1.49
C TYR A 79 -5.98 10.81 1.81
N GLY A 80 -6.99 11.03 0.96
CA GLY A 80 -8.08 11.99 1.19
C GLY A 80 -7.71 13.45 0.90
N MET A 81 -6.65 13.71 0.14
CA MET A 81 -6.36 15.06 -0.37
C MET A 81 -7.19 15.33 -1.62
N ASN A 82 -7.86 16.48 -1.67
CA ASN A 82 -8.57 16.91 -2.88
C ASN A 82 -7.61 17.69 -3.80
N THR A 83 -6.92 16.98 -4.69
CA THR A 83 -5.95 17.54 -5.64
C THR A 83 -6.00 16.79 -6.97
N ASP A 84 -5.50 17.42 -8.02
CA ASP A 84 -5.27 16.83 -9.34
C ASP A 84 -3.83 17.13 -9.81
N PRO A 85 -3.35 16.52 -10.91
CA PRO A 85 -1.98 16.74 -11.39
C PRO A 85 -1.70 18.20 -11.78
N GLY A 86 -2.69 18.93 -12.29
CA GLY A 86 -2.55 20.34 -12.64
C GLY A 86 -2.37 21.24 -11.42
N ALA A 87 -3.21 21.07 -10.40
CA ALA A 87 -3.13 21.80 -9.14
C ALA A 87 -1.82 21.49 -8.40
N PHE A 88 -1.43 20.22 -8.36
CA PHE A 88 -0.17 19.82 -7.73
C PHE A 88 1.05 20.37 -8.50
N ASN A 89 1.06 20.28 -9.83
CA ASN A 89 2.09 20.89 -10.67
C ASN A 89 2.24 22.39 -10.40
N ALA A 90 1.13 23.14 -10.43
CA ALA A 90 1.15 24.58 -10.20
C ALA A 90 1.71 24.94 -8.82
N TRP A 91 1.37 24.17 -7.78
CA TRP A 91 1.93 24.36 -6.44
C TRP A 91 3.43 24.07 -6.41
N LEU A 92 3.87 22.96 -7.01
CA LEU A 92 5.28 22.60 -7.09
C LEU A 92 6.09 23.69 -7.80
N THR A 93 5.60 24.19 -8.94
CA THR A 93 6.23 25.29 -9.69
C THR A 93 6.41 26.53 -8.81
N ALA A 94 5.37 26.91 -8.06
CA ALA A 94 5.40 28.11 -7.23
C ALA A 94 6.25 27.98 -5.94
N ASN A 95 6.49 26.75 -5.47
CA ASN A 95 7.12 26.48 -4.17
C ASN A 95 8.48 25.77 -4.28
N GLY A 96 9.11 25.80 -5.46
CA GLY A 96 10.41 25.17 -5.67
C GLY A 96 10.38 23.65 -5.48
N GLY A 97 9.28 23.01 -5.92
CA GLY A 97 9.07 21.57 -5.83
C GLY A 97 9.77 20.74 -6.91
N TYR A 98 10.55 21.38 -7.77
CA TYR A 98 11.29 20.77 -8.87
C TYR A 98 12.79 21.08 -8.80
N ALA A 99 13.60 20.16 -9.31
CA ALA A 99 15.05 20.32 -9.48
C ALA A 99 15.48 19.94 -10.89
N TYR A 100 16.56 20.56 -11.38
CA TYR A 100 17.16 20.27 -12.70
C TYR A 100 16.11 20.33 -13.83
N ASP A 101 16.03 19.30 -14.67
CA ASP A 101 15.07 19.14 -15.78
C ASP A 101 13.65 18.84 -15.29
N ASP A 102 13.13 19.69 -14.40
CA ASP A 102 11.80 19.60 -13.79
C ASP A 102 11.51 18.26 -13.08
N GLN A 103 12.54 17.64 -12.49
CA GLN A 103 12.39 16.44 -11.66
C GLN A 103 11.73 16.80 -10.32
N LEU A 104 10.71 16.02 -9.94
CA LEU A 104 10.04 16.19 -8.66
C LEU A 104 11.02 16.03 -7.48
N ILE A 105 11.10 17.05 -6.63
CA ILE A 105 11.73 16.92 -5.32
C ILE A 105 10.75 16.17 -4.42
N TRP A 106 10.98 14.86 -4.20
CA TRP A 106 10.06 13.98 -3.47
C TRP A 106 9.67 14.51 -2.07
N ALA A 107 10.60 15.16 -1.37
CA ALA A 107 10.33 15.77 -0.07
C ALA A 107 9.29 16.92 -0.13
N ALA A 108 9.09 17.56 -1.30
CA ALA A 108 8.10 18.60 -1.49
C ALA A 108 6.66 18.11 -1.30
N VAL A 109 6.40 16.80 -1.43
CA VAL A 109 5.10 16.19 -1.08
C VAL A 109 4.76 16.41 0.39
N THR A 110 5.76 16.35 1.27
CA THR A 110 5.60 16.61 2.71
C THR A 110 5.16 18.06 2.94
N SER A 111 5.79 19.00 2.27
CA SER A 111 5.44 20.42 2.36
C SER A 111 4.05 20.70 1.76
N TYR A 112 3.75 20.11 0.60
CA TYR A 112 2.45 20.26 -0.07
C TYR A 112 1.29 19.80 0.82
N THR A 113 1.50 18.71 1.55
CA THR A 113 0.47 18.11 2.41
C THR A 113 0.42 18.71 3.81
N GLY A 114 1.25 19.71 4.11
CA GLY A 114 1.38 20.26 5.47
C GLY A 114 1.81 19.21 6.49
N GLY A 115 2.62 18.23 6.08
CA GLY A 115 3.11 17.14 6.93
C GLY A 115 2.15 15.97 7.11
N ARG A 116 0.97 15.97 6.47
CA ARG A 116 0.03 14.83 6.53
C ARG A 116 0.55 13.58 5.84
N VAL A 117 1.43 13.73 4.86
CA VAL A 117 2.08 12.62 4.15
C VAL A 117 3.56 12.93 4.07
N ALA A 118 4.39 12.16 4.78
CA ALA A 118 5.82 12.36 4.81
C ALA A 118 6.51 11.49 3.76
N PHE A 119 7.45 12.06 3.01
CA PHE A 119 8.36 11.26 2.19
C PHE A 119 9.27 10.42 3.10
N SER A 120 9.25 9.10 2.95
CA SER A 120 9.95 8.17 3.85
C SER A 120 11.17 7.50 3.23
N GLY A 121 11.30 7.47 1.90
CA GLY A 121 12.52 6.93 1.29
C GLY A 121 12.53 6.87 -0.23
N TRP A 122 13.74 6.87 -0.77
CA TRP A 122 14.08 6.49 -2.14
C TRP A 122 14.96 5.25 -2.05
N LEU A 123 14.49 4.12 -2.54
CA LEU A 123 15.17 2.83 -2.41
C LEU A 123 15.26 2.09 -3.74
N GLY A 124 16.11 1.06 -3.81
CA GLY A 124 16.14 0.13 -4.95
C GLY A 124 14.86 -0.71 -5.06
N PRO A 125 14.79 -1.63 -6.04
CA PRO A 125 13.60 -2.44 -6.33
C PRO A 125 13.41 -3.61 -5.34
N ASP A 126 13.17 -3.28 -4.07
CA ASP A 126 12.94 -4.26 -3.01
C ASP A 126 11.47 -4.71 -3.01
N ILE A 127 11.20 -5.88 -3.60
CA ILE A 127 9.85 -6.44 -3.72
C ILE A 127 9.24 -6.75 -2.35
N ASN A 128 10.04 -7.15 -1.36
CA ASN A 128 9.53 -7.43 -0.02
C ASN A 128 9.10 -6.14 0.68
N LEU A 129 9.87 -5.06 0.52
CA LEU A 129 9.49 -3.75 1.00
C LEU A 129 8.23 -3.24 0.31
N ILE A 130 8.11 -3.38 -1.02
CA ILE A 130 6.89 -3.01 -1.75
C ILE A 130 5.67 -3.74 -1.14
N LYS A 131 5.75 -5.05 -0.96
CA LYS A 131 4.66 -5.83 -0.35
C LYS A 131 4.35 -5.37 1.07
N ALA A 132 5.36 -5.11 1.89
CA ALA A 132 5.17 -4.62 3.26
C ALA A 132 4.51 -3.23 3.32
N GLU A 133 4.82 -2.34 2.37
CA GLU A 133 4.13 -1.05 2.24
C GLU A 133 2.66 -1.26 1.86
N LEU A 134 2.38 -2.11 0.87
CA LEU A 134 1.04 -2.42 0.40
C LEU A 134 0.18 -3.10 1.47
N ASP A 135 0.74 -4.05 2.22
CA ASP A 135 0.08 -4.74 3.35
C ASP A 135 -0.28 -3.76 4.46
N ALA A 136 0.47 -2.67 4.59
CA ALA A 136 0.21 -1.60 5.52
C ALA A 136 -0.64 -0.46 4.93
N GLY A 137 -1.27 -0.67 3.77
CA GLY A 137 -2.15 0.29 3.12
C GLY A 137 -1.43 1.52 2.55
N ARG A 138 -0.16 1.37 2.15
CA ARG A 138 0.65 2.46 1.57
C ARG A 138 1.01 2.11 0.12
N PRO A 139 0.42 2.80 -0.88
CA PRO A 139 0.79 2.57 -2.27
C PRO A 139 2.19 3.12 -2.53
N VAL A 140 2.91 2.51 -3.47
CA VAL A 140 4.32 2.78 -3.71
C VAL A 140 4.49 3.40 -5.09
N VAL A 141 5.20 4.53 -5.19
CA VAL A 141 5.56 5.10 -6.49
C VAL A 141 6.79 4.37 -7.00
N ALA A 142 6.66 3.65 -8.11
CA ALA A 142 7.74 2.88 -8.72
C ALA A 142 8.23 3.54 -10.01
N GLU A 143 9.54 3.63 -10.14
CA GLU A 143 10.21 3.99 -11.40
C GLU A 143 10.40 2.74 -12.24
N VAL A 144 10.04 2.85 -13.51
CA VAL A 144 10.12 1.81 -14.53
C VAL A 144 10.68 2.40 -15.82
N GLN A 145 10.89 1.54 -16.80
CA GLN A 145 11.34 1.93 -18.12
C GLN A 145 10.18 1.85 -19.12
N LEU A 146 9.81 2.97 -19.75
CA LEU A 146 8.85 3.02 -20.84
C LEU A 146 9.58 3.30 -22.16
N GLY A 147 9.88 2.25 -22.92
CA GLY A 147 10.77 2.36 -24.08
C GLY A 147 12.18 2.78 -23.64
N SER A 148 12.68 3.91 -24.15
CA SER A 148 13.98 4.49 -23.73
C SER A 148 13.86 5.56 -22.64
N ASN A 149 12.66 5.82 -22.13
CA ASN A 149 12.42 6.90 -21.17
C ASN A 149 12.17 6.38 -19.75
N GLN A 150 12.62 7.16 -18.77
CA GLN A 150 12.20 7.01 -17.37
C GLN A 150 10.69 7.22 -17.27
N HIS A 151 10.02 6.37 -16.49
CA HIS A 151 8.58 6.47 -16.26
C HIS A 151 8.23 6.13 -14.81
N PHE A 152 7.09 6.63 -14.34
CA PHE A 152 6.62 6.41 -12.98
C PHE A 152 5.19 5.89 -12.98
N VAL A 153 4.97 4.84 -12.19
CA VAL A 153 3.66 4.23 -11.95
C VAL A 153 3.37 4.19 -10.45
N LEU A 154 2.10 4.02 -10.08
CA LEU A 154 1.70 3.80 -8.69
C LEU A 154 1.37 2.32 -8.50
N ILE A 155 2.15 1.61 -7.70
CA ILE A 155 1.82 0.23 -7.28
C ILE A 155 0.71 0.31 -6.23
N THR A 156 -0.40 -0.37 -6.50
CA THR A 156 -1.66 -0.26 -5.75
C THR A 156 -2.03 -1.54 -5.00
N GLY A 157 -1.35 -2.65 -5.29
CA GLY A 157 -1.61 -3.89 -4.60
C GLY A 157 -0.74 -5.05 -5.06
N TRP A 158 -0.94 -6.19 -4.42
CA TRP A 158 -0.37 -7.46 -4.82
C TRP A 158 -1.25 -8.63 -4.40
N THR A 159 -1.12 -9.74 -5.14
CA THR A 159 -1.65 -11.05 -4.73
C THR A 159 -0.58 -12.12 -4.93
N THR A 160 -0.74 -13.24 -4.23
CA THR A 160 0.20 -14.37 -4.38
C THR A 160 0.13 -14.99 -5.78
N GLU A 161 -1.05 -14.96 -6.42
CA GLU A 161 -1.30 -15.56 -7.74
C GLU A 161 -0.92 -14.64 -8.91
N GLU A 162 -1.25 -13.34 -8.82
CA GLU A 162 -1.12 -12.42 -9.96
C GLU A 162 0.06 -11.44 -9.83
N GLY A 163 0.75 -11.40 -8.69
CA GLY A 163 1.86 -10.48 -8.46
C GLY A 163 1.39 -9.06 -8.17
N LEU A 164 2.15 -8.06 -8.63
CA LEU A 164 1.87 -6.65 -8.35
C LEU A 164 0.81 -6.06 -9.29
N PHE A 165 -0.03 -5.19 -8.75
CA PHE A 165 -0.98 -4.35 -9.49
C PHE A 165 -0.54 -2.89 -9.44
N MET A 166 -0.86 -2.13 -10.49
CA MET A 166 -0.47 -0.74 -10.62
C MET A 166 -1.52 0.10 -11.34
N ASN A 167 -1.46 1.41 -11.12
CA ASN A 167 -2.07 2.43 -11.98
C ASN A 167 -0.96 3.15 -12.75
N ASP A 168 -1.19 3.37 -14.05
CA ASP A 168 -0.20 3.90 -14.97
C ASP A 168 -0.64 5.24 -15.57
N PRO A 169 0.04 6.35 -15.23
CA PRO A 169 -0.29 7.68 -15.74
C PRO A 169 -0.23 7.83 -17.26
N TRP A 170 0.61 7.03 -17.94
CA TRP A 170 0.79 7.17 -19.39
C TRP A 170 -0.36 6.53 -20.16
N PHE A 171 -0.80 5.36 -19.71
CA PHE A 171 -1.90 4.62 -20.34
C PHE A 171 -3.28 4.99 -19.78
N ALA A 172 -3.31 5.77 -18.69
CA ALA A 172 -4.53 6.16 -17.99
C ALA A 172 -5.40 4.96 -17.57
N ASP A 173 -4.75 3.83 -17.26
CA ASP A 173 -5.39 2.61 -16.79
C ASP A 173 -4.67 2.00 -15.58
N GLY A 174 -5.22 0.89 -15.08
CA GLY A 174 -4.54 0.03 -14.12
C GLY A 174 -4.47 -1.40 -14.62
N GLY A 175 -3.62 -2.21 -14.00
CA GLY A 175 -3.45 -3.61 -14.37
C GLY A 175 -2.31 -4.28 -13.64
N ARG A 176 -2.02 -5.53 -14.02
CA ARG A 176 -0.87 -6.27 -13.52
C ARG A 176 0.42 -5.65 -14.03
N PHE A 177 1.39 -5.50 -13.13
CA PHE A 177 2.70 -4.94 -13.44
C PHE A 177 3.43 -5.79 -14.48
N ASP A 178 3.45 -7.11 -14.28
CA ASP A 178 4.20 -8.06 -15.10
C ASP A 178 3.75 -8.10 -16.56
N SER A 179 2.46 -7.87 -16.77
CA SER A 179 1.82 -7.84 -18.08
C SER A 179 2.28 -6.66 -18.94
N ARG A 180 2.86 -5.62 -18.33
CA ARG A 180 3.32 -4.40 -19.02
C ARG A 180 4.83 -4.20 -18.93
N TYR A 181 5.42 -4.43 -17.76
CA TYR A 181 6.83 -4.12 -17.46
C TYR A 181 7.67 -5.37 -17.19
N GLY A 182 7.11 -6.59 -17.30
CA GLY A 182 7.83 -7.84 -17.08
C GLY A 182 8.10 -8.13 -15.61
N ASP A 183 9.10 -8.99 -15.33
CA ASP A 183 9.42 -9.40 -13.96
C ASP A 183 9.71 -8.17 -13.07
N PRO A 184 8.94 -7.93 -11.98
CA PRO A 184 9.14 -6.81 -11.07
C PRO A 184 10.57 -6.66 -10.53
N ASN A 185 11.31 -7.76 -10.36
CA ASN A 185 12.71 -7.72 -9.89
C ASN A 185 13.66 -7.03 -10.87
N THR A 186 13.27 -6.94 -12.14
CA THR A 186 14.06 -6.31 -13.21
C THR A 186 13.37 -5.13 -13.87
N GLY A 187 12.03 -5.07 -13.82
CA GLY A 187 11.22 -4.02 -14.42
C GLY A 187 11.11 -2.76 -13.55
N ILE A 188 11.31 -2.89 -12.23
CA ILE A 188 11.38 -1.75 -11.31
C ILE A 188 12.84 -1.31 -11.20
N VAL A 189 13.08 -0.03 -11.40
CA VAL A 189 14.41 0.60 -11.27
C VAL A 189 14.64 1.07 -9.84
N SER A 190 13.67 1.78 -9.27
CA SER A 190 13.71 2.24 -7.88
C SER A 190 12.31 2.63 -7.39
N ILE A 191 12.13 2.79 -6.08
CA ILE A 191 10.83 3.09 -5.46
C ILE A 191 10.90 4.32 -4.57
N ARG A 192 9.76 4.98 -4.42
CA ARG A 192 9.52 6.06 -3.45
C ARG A 192 8.39 5.66 -2.53
N THR A 193 8.66 5.72 -1.24
CA THR A 193 7.70 5.40 -0.18
C THR A 193 7.27 6.67 0.54
N PHE A 194 6.04 6.66 1.04
CA PHE A 194 5.45 7.77 1.77
C PHE A 194 4.68 7.25 2.97
N MET A 195 4.82 7.92 4.11
CA MET A 195 4.14 7.58 5.34
C MET A 195 3.02 8.59 5.61
N PRO A 196 1.74 8.19 5.59
CA PRO A 196 0.67 9.05 6.09
C PRO A 196 0.89 9.25 7.59
N VAL A 197 0.81 10.50 8.04
CA VAL A 197 0.93 10.87 9.45
C VAL A 197 -0.48 11.08 9.98
N ASP A 198 -0.89 10.24 10.93
CA ASP A 198 -2.14 10.42 11.63
C ASP A 198 -2.14 11.80 12.33
N PRO A 199 -3.09 12.70 12.00
CA PRO A 199 -3.14 14.03 12.64
C PRO A 199 -3.33 13.95 14.16
N GLY A 200 -3.81 12.81 14.67
CA GLY A 200 -4.04 12.54 16.09
C GLY A 200 -2.83 11.98 16.85
N ALA A 201 -1.79 11.50 16.17
CA ALA A 201 -0.62 10.90 16.85
C ALA A 201 0.30 11.95 17.48
N ALA A 202 0.29 13.19 16.98
CA ALA A 202 1.17 14.26 17.46
C ALA A 202 0.67 15.00 18.72
N THR A 203 -0.55 14.73 19.21
CA THR A 203 -1.13 15.44 20.37
C THR A 203 -1.42 14.56 21.60
N GLY A 204 -0.95 13.31 21.61
CA GLY A 204 -1.21 12.35 22.69
C GLY A 204 -0.03 12.15 23.63
N HIS A 205 0.33 13.15 24.45
CA HIS A 205 1.03 12.82 25.71
C HIS A 205 0.06 12.04 26.60
N GLY A 206 0.21 10.70 26.59
CA GLY A 206 -0.35 9.80 27.59
C GLY A 206 -1.56 8.99 27.14
N ARG A 207 -1.28 7.83 26.52
CA ARG A 207 -1.89 6.49 26.73
C ARG A 207 -2.05 5.73 25.41
N LEU A 208 -1.07 4.86 25.17
CA LEU A 208 -1.23 3.53 24.57
C LEU A 208 -2.05 3.45 23.26
N SER A 209 -1.40 3.71 22.13
CA SER A 209 -1.76 3.10 20.84
C SER A 209 -0.48 2.59 20.15
N TRP A 210 0.14 1.57 20.76
CA TRP A 210 1.22 0.79 20.13
C TRP A 210 0.79 -0.68 20.00
N LEU A 211 -0.32 -0.90 19.28
CA LEU A 211 -0.77 -2.23 18.88
C LEU A 211 -1.24 -2.20 17.41
N ALA A 212 -0.30 -1.89 16.53
CA ALA A 212 -0.27 -2.40 15.16
C ALA A 212 1.21 -2.40 14.75
N ASN A 213 1.69 -3.52 14.23
CA ASN A 213 3.10 -3.79 13.87
C ASN A 213 4.01 -4.27 15.01
N ALA A 214 3.63 -5.38 15.65
CA ALA A 214 4.58 -6.28 16.31
C ALA A 214 4.27 -7.75 16.01
N VAL A 215 4.25 -8.13 14.72
CA VAL A 215 4.20 -9.56 14.31
C VAL A 215 5.25 -9.90 13.22
N ALA A 216 6.08 -8.96 12.78
CA ALA A 216 7.12 -9.24 11.78
C ALA A 216 8.55 -9.39 12.33
N ALA A 217 8.77 -9.36 13.66
CA ALA A 217 10.13 -9.34 14.25
C ALA A 217 10.47 -10.49 15.20
N VAL A 218 9.67 -11.57 15.28
CA VAL A 218 9.96 -12.72 16.18
C VAL A 218 10.01 -14.06 15.41
N HIS A 219 10.58 -14.07 14.20
CA HIS A 219 10.97 -15.35 13.59
C HIS A 219 12.23 -15.29 12.74
N LEU A 220 13.28 -14.68 13.28
CA LEU A 220 14.67 -14.90 12.84
C LEU A 220 15.59 -15.00 14.06
N SER A 221 15.34 -15.98 14.92
CA SER A 221 16.36 -16.63 15.77
C SER A 221 15.71 -17.75 16.58
N GLN A 222 15.64 -18.96 16.00
CA GLN A 222 15.95 -20.23 16.66
C GLN A 222 16.43 -21.21 15.60
#